data_AF-A0A7L1HK53-F1
#
_entry.id   AF-A0A7L1HK53-F1
#
_cell.length_a   1.000
_cell.length_b   1.000
_cell.length_c   1.000
_cell.angle_alpha   90.00
_cell.angle_beta   90.00
_cell.angle_gamma   90.00
#
_symmetry.space_group_name_H-M   'P 1'
#
loop_
_entity.id
_entity.type
_entity.pdbx_description
1 polymer ?
#
loop_
_entity_poly.entity_id
_entity_poly.type
_entity_poly.pdbx_seq_one_letter_code
_entity_poly.pdbx_strand_id
1 'polypeptide(L)'
;ALLAYVPRVPPTALPGKVTATTFALEMPCCVFDQDTNASDAVWLVVAFANASDTFRNPPSRADVPPYERLPTTHSYMTLETVATAYSCSAPSTAVLRVGGDTACGGQGGRDPCNGPLPSPGPYRVKFLAMGCHGPKAETRWSDPILLRRATSLTAIDPTPKRRGSDVVIITCILTSLGAALAVAVLGAVGTVVWGSLCRQDLGTSAFAHRSYRTHHIPPALPQPLPPGCRCSPPGLGCFAPRPPGPCPGK
;
A
#
# COMPACT_ATOMS: atom_id res chain seq x y z
N ALA A 1 -1.41 51.72 1.79
CA ALA A 1 -1.03 51.56 0.38
C ALA A 1 -1.68 50.31 -0.22
N LEU A 2 -2.09 50.35 -1.49
CA LEU A 2 -2.53 49.16 -2.23
C LEU A 2 -1.37 48.67 -3.10
N LEU A 3 -0.87 47.48 -2.81
CA LEU A 3 0.27 46.86 -3.47
C LEU A 3 -0.17 46.10 -4.72
N ALA A 4 0.66 46.11 -5.76
CA ALA A 4 0.35 45.45 -7.04
C ALA A 4 0.35 43.92 -6.98
N TYR A 5 0.91 43.33 -5.92
CA TYR A 5 0.96 41.90 -5.71
C TYR A 5 -0.46 41.28 -5.68
N VAL A 6 -0.61 40.13 -6.34
CA VAL A 6 -1.83 39.33 -6.36
C VAL A 6 -1.47 37.96 -5.78
N PRO A 7 -2.00 37.58 -4.59
CA PRO A 7 -1.77 36.25 -4.04
C PRO A 7 -2.32 35.18 -4.98
N ARG A 8 -1.61 34.06 -5.08
CA ARG A 8 -2.03 32.95 -5.92
C ARG A 8 -1.61 31.62 -5.34
N VAL A 9 -2.34 30.60 -5.75
CA VAL A 9 -1.96 29.21 -5.53
C VAL A 9 -0.71 28.92 -6.39
N PRO A 10 0.33 28.27 -5.85
CA PRO A 10 1.56 28.01 -6.61
C PRO A 10 1.28 27.26 -7.92
N PRO A 11 1.92 27.64 -9.05
CA PRO A 11 1.74 26.95 -10.32
C PRO A 11 2.34 25.54 -10.28
N THR A 12 3.41 25.35 -9.50
CA THR A 12 4.12 24.09 -9.32
C THR A 12 3.18 22.95 -8.89
N ALA A 13 3.46 21.74 -9.37
CA ALA A 13 2.77 20.54 -8.94
C ALA A 13 3.15 20.22 -7.48
N LEU A 14 2.22 20.42 -6.56
CA LEU A 14 2.40 20.13 -5.14
C LEU A 14 1.30 19.15 -4.67
N PRO A 15 1.65 18.03 -4.04
CA PRO A 15 0.68 17.15 -3.41
C PRO A 15 -0.15 17.94 -2.38
N GLY A 16 -1.47 17.74 -2.39
CA GLY A 16 -2.36 18.45 -1.46
C GLY A 16 -2.39 19.97 -1.64
N LYS A 17 -1.94 20.50 -2.80
CA LYS A 17 -2.00 21.94 -3.14
C LYS A 17 -3.36 22.57 -2.90
N VAL A 18 -4.40 21.82 -3.24
CA VAL A 18 -5.79 22.13 -2.95
C VAL A 18 -6.46 20.84 -2.51
N THR A 19 -7.04 20.83 -1.32
CA THR A 19 -7.80 19.70 -0.77
C THR A 19 -9.27 20.09 -0.64
N ALA A 20 -10.07 19.34 0.14
CA ALA A 20 -11.46 19.69 0.40
C ALA A 20 -11.64 20.85 1.38
N THR A 21 -10.64 21.11 2.24
CA THR A 21 -10.73 22.08 3.34
C THR A 21 -9.52 23.02 3.40
N THR A 22 -8.57 22.90 2.48
CA THR A 22 -7.32 23.67 2.54
C THR A 22 -6.76 23.99 1.16
N PHE A 23 -5.90 24.98 1.08
CA PHE A 23 -5.09 25.26 -0.10
C PHE A 23 -3.72 25.84 0.28
N ALA A 24 -2.76 25.75 -0.63
CA ALA A 24 -1.45 26.36 -0.52
C ALA A 24 -1.41 27.69 -1.29
N LEU A 25 -0.69 28.67 -0.74
CA LEU A 25 -0.39 29.96 -1.36
C LEU A 25 1.12 30.13 -1.53
N GLU A 26 1.51 30.87 -2.57
CA GLU A 26 2.86 31.41 -2.65
C GLU A 26 3.12 32.35 -1.48
N MET A 27 4.31 32.29 -0.93
CA MET A 27 4.76 33.20 0.12
C MET A 27 5.02 34.59 -0.49
N PRO A 28 4.52 35.69 0.10
CA PRO A 28 4.63 37.04 -0.47
C PRO A 28 6.01 37.69 -0.18
N CYS A 29 7.10 36.99 -0.52
CA CYS A 29 8.46 37.51 -0.31
C CYS A 29 8.69 38.82 -1.09
N CYS A 30 9.43 39.77 -0.51
CA CYS A 30 9.73 41.10 -1.07
C CYS A 30 8.53 42.03 -1.28
N VAL A 31 7.33 41.68 -0.82
CA VAL A 31 6.12 42.44 -1.16
C VAL A 31 5.97 43.69 -0.28
N PHE A 32 6.36 43.62 1.00
CA PHE A 32 6.03 44.63 2.01
C PHE A 32 7.21 45.53 2.42
N ASP A 33 8.42 45.28 1.92
CA ASP A 33 9.67 45.86 2.43
C ASP A 33 9.69 47.40 2.38
N GLN A 34 8.95 48.04 1.46
CA GLN A 34 8.90 49.50 1.31
C GLN A 34 7.76 50.17 2.10
N ASP A 35 6.76 49.39 2.53
CA ASP A 35 5.51 49.92 3.08
C ASP A 35 5.32 49.59 4.58
N THR A 36 6.21 48.75 5.13
CA THR A 36 6.10 48.20 6.48
C THR A 36 7.41 48.31 7.24
N ASN A 37 7.29 48.41 8.57
CA ASN A 37 8.41 48.23 9.47
C ASN A 37 8.63 46.74 9.71
N ALA A 38 9.85 46.37 10.08
CA ALA A 38 10.24 45.00 10.40
C ALA A 38 9.31 44.26 11.38
N SER A 39 8.76 44.98 12.36
CA SER A 39 7.88 44.45 13.40
C SER A 39 6.38 44.54 13.08
N ASP A 40 6.00 45.13 11.96
CA ASP A 40 4.58 45.22 11.58
C ASP A 40 4.03 43.80 11.31
N ALA A 41 2.77 43.58 11.65
CA ALA A 41 2.12 42.28 11.49
C ALA A 41 1.51 42.16 10.09
N VAL A 42 1.83 41.09 9.38
CA VAL A 42 1.19 40.73 8.12
C VAL A 42 0.21 39.60 8.37
N TRP A 43 -1.00 39.77 7.86
CA TRP A 43 -2.11 38.86 8.00
C TRP A 43 -2.59 38.38 6.65
N LEU A 44 -3.09 37.15 6.60
CA LEU A 44 -3.87 36.67 5.46
C LEU A 44 -5.35 36.89 5.73
N VAL A 45 -6.01 37.68 4.90
CA VAL A 45 -7.47 37.78 4.83
C VAL A 45 -7.98 36.65 3.94
N VAL A 46 -8.94 35.88 4.44
CA VAL A 46 -9.63 34.84 3.68
C VAL A 46 -11.12 35.16 3.70
N ALA A 47 -11.72 35.31 2.51
CA ALA A 47 -13.13 35.63 2.37
C ALA A 47 -13.77 34.73 1.31
N PHE A 48 -15.08 34.51 1.42
CA PHE A 48 -15.85 34.03 0.28
C PHE A 48 -15.81 35.06 -0.84
N ALA A 49 -15.79 34.62 -2.10
CA ALA A 49 -15.66 35.52 -3.24
C ALA A 49 -16.76 36.60 -3.28
N ASN A 50 -17.99 36.24 -2.91
CA ASN A 50 -19.13 37.16 -2.83
C ASN A 50 -19.05 38.19 -1.69
N ALA A 51 -18.21 37.97 -0.68
CA ALA A 51 -18.02 38.88 0.44
C ALA A 51 -16.76 39.76 0.28
N SER A 52 -15.88 39.43 -0.67
CA SER A 52 -14.59 40.10 -0.85
C SER A 52 -14.70 41.59 -1.21
N ASP A 53 -15.69 41.96 -2.01
CA ASP A 53 -15.89 43.37 -2.46
C ASP A 53 -16.40 44.28 -1.33
N THR A 54 -17.10 43.71 -0.35
CA THR A 54 -17.65 44.44 0.80
C THR A 54 -16.77 44.38 2.05
N PHE A 55 -15.69 43.60 2.02
CA PHE A 55 -14.79 43.45 3.15
C PHE A 55 -14.13 44.79 3.51
N ARG A 56 -14.14 45.13 4.80
CA ARG A 56 -13.47 46.30 5.35
C ARG A 56 -12.30 45.86 6.23
N ASN A 57 -11.14 46.48 6.02
CA ASN A 57 -9.97 46.18 6.84
C ASN A 57 -10.26 46.56 8.30
N PRO A 58 -9.94 45.68 9.27
CA PRO A 58 -10.13 46.00 10.67
C PRO A 58 -9.24 47.19 11.07
N PRO A 59 -9.72 48.10 11.93
CA PRO A 59 -8.95 49.27 12.33
C PRO A 59 -7.80 48.90 13.28
N SER A 60 -7.90 47.77 13.99
CA SER A 60 -6.87 47.28 14.91
C SER A 60 -6.81 45.75 14.97
N ARG A 61 -5.75 45.21 15.60
CA ARG A 61 -5.61 43.76 15.86
C ARG A 61 -6.77 43.19 16.68
N ALA A 62 -7.37 43.97 17.59
CA ALA A 62 -8.48 43.51 18.42
C ALA A 62 -9.78 43.29 17.63
N ASP A 63 -9.90 43.94 16.46
CA ASP A 63 -11.07 43.87 15.59
C ASP A 63 -10.93 42.82 14.49
N VAL A 64 -9.83 42.07 14.49
CA VAL A 64 -9.57 41.02 13.51
C VAL A 64 -10.67 39.95 13.61
N PRO A 65 -11.38 39.63 12.50
CA PRO A 65 -12.42 38.62 12.52
C PRO A 65 -11.81 37.23 12.73
N PRO A 66 -12.19 36.51 13.80
CA PRO A 66 -11.66 35.19 14.09
C PRO A 66 -12.32 34.13 13.19
N TYR A 67 -11.69 32.96 13.12
CA TYR A 67 -12.12 31.86 12.27
C TYR A 67 -13.56 31.40 12.56
N GLU A 68 -13.99 31.41 13.83
CA GLU A 68 -15.32 30.99 14.28
C GLU A 68 -16.45 31.84 13.67
N ARG A 69 -16.12 33.07 13.25
CA ARG A 69 -17.08 33.97 12.60
C ARG A 69 -17.16 33.77 11.09
N LEU A 70 -16.27 32.99 10.47
CA LEU A 70 -16.29 32.73 9.02
C LEU A 70 -17.69 32.35 8.47
N PRO A 71 -18.51 31.51 9.13
CA PRO A 71 -19.84 31.17 8.63
C PRO A 71 -20.82 32.36 8.60
N THR A 72 -20.62 33.37 9.44
CA THR A 72 -21.54 34.51 9.61
C THR A 72 -21.01 35.80 8.96
N THR A 73 -19.73 36.11 9.11
CA THR A 73 -19.07 37.28 8.51
C THR A 73 -18.54 37.02 7.12
N HIS A 74 -18.58 35.76 6.66
CA HIS A 74 -18.08 35.31 5.36
C HIS A 74 -16.60 35.66 5.11
N SER A 75 -15.86 35.98 6.17
CA SER A 75 -14.44 36.30 6.13
C SER A 75 -13.82 36.14 7.52
N TYR A 76 -12.54 35.81 7.53
CA TYR A 76 -11.71 35.78 8.73
C TYR A 76 -10.27 36.17 8.36
N MET A 77 -9.43 36.41 9.35
CA MET A 77 -8.00 36.59 9.12
C MET A 77 -7.19 35.60 9.92
N THR A 78 -6.06 35.19 9.35
CA THR A 78 -5.23 34.11 9.89
C THR A 78 -3.78 34.28 9.44
N LEU A 79 -2.91 33.35 9.84
CA LEU A 79 -1.48 33.33 9.50
C LEU A 79 -0.79 34.65 9.83
N GLU A 80 -1.07 35.20 11.02
CA GLU A 80 -0.36 36.37 11.53
C GLU A 80 1.14 36.08 11.62
N THR A 81 1.95 36.93 11.01
CA THR A 81 3.40 36.88 11.14
C THR A 81 4.00 38.28 11.07
N VAL A 82 5.29 38.42 11.38
CA VAL A 82 6.00 39.70 11.25
C VAL A 82 6.43 39.95 9.81
N ALA A 83 6.46 41.21 9.38
CA ALA A 83 6.80 41.58 8.01
C ALA A 83 8.17 41.05 7.55
N THR A 84 9.16 40.98 8.45
CA THR A 84 10.49 40.42 8.14
C THR A 84 10.47 38.94 7.73
N ALA A 85 9.45 38.18 8.11
CA ALA A 85 9.27 36.80 7.66
C ALA A 85 9.05 36.71 6.14
N TYR A 86 8.65 37.81 5.51
CA TYR A 86 8.46 37.95 4.07
C TYR A 86 9.49 38.86 3.40
N SER A 87 10.63 39.10 4.06
CA SER A 87 11.73 39.86 3.45
C SER A 87 12.32 39.13 2.24
N CYS A 88 13.01 39.86 1.36
CA CYS A 88 13.70 39.27 0.21
C CYS A 88 14.77 38.23 0.55
N SER A 89 15.37 38.32 1.73
CA SER A 89 16.37 37.37 2.21
C SER A 89 15.76 36.13 2.86
N ALA A 90 14.43 36.09 3.01
CA ALA A 90 13.75 34.93 3.59
C ALA A 90 13.83 33.71 2.66
N PRO A 91 13.99 32.49 3.20
CA PRO A 91 13.98 31.27 2.41
C PRO A 91 12.62 31.07 1.71
N SER A 92 12.61 31.11 0.37
CA SER A 92 11.39 31.24 -0.45
C SER A 92 10.78 29.91 -0.94
N THR A 93 11.30 28.76 -0.50
CA THR A 93 10.81 27.44 -0.93
C THR A 93 9.56 26.97 -0.18
N ALA A 94 9.17 27.66 0.89
CA ALA A 94 8.01 27.32 1.68
C ALA A 94 6.73 27.94 1.10
N VAL A 95 5.62 27.18 1.14
CA VAL A 95 4.28 27.65 0.79
C VAL A 95 3.49 27.94 2.06
N LEU A 96 2.54 28.88 1.99
CA LEU A 96 1.62 29.15 3.09
C LEU A 96 0.40 28.24 2.99
N ARG A 97 0.18 27.37 3.97
CA ARG A 97 -0.98 26.48 4.02
C ARG A 97 -2.15 27.17 4.71
N VAL A 98 -3.25 27.37 4.01
CA VAL A 98 -4.50 27.91 4.54
C VAL A 98 -5.43 26.77 4.94
N GLY A 99 -5.99 26.86 6.14
CA GLY A 99 -6.90 25.87 6.74
C GLY A 99 -6.21 24.66 7.37
N GLY A 100 -4.92 24.77 7.72
CA GLY A 100 -4.12 23.65 8.20
C GLY A 100 -4.39 23.21 9.65
N ASP A 101 -5.04 24.04 10.45
CA ASP A 101 -5.11 23.85 11.91
C ASP A 101 -6.39 23.09 12.28
N THR A 102 -6.32 21.76 12.34
CA THR A 102 -7.47 20.90 12.66
C THR A 102 -8.00 21.03 14.09
N ALA A 103 -7.25 21.69 14.98
CA ALA A 103 -7.67 21.97 16.35
C ALA A 103 -8.64 23.18 16.45
N CYS A 104 -8.77 23.99 15.40
CA CYS A 104 -9.68 25.13 15.39
C CYS A 104 -11.15 24.69 15.57
N GLY A 105 -11.89 25.39 16.43
CA GLY A 105 -13.29 25.10 16.74
C GLY A 105 -13.53 24.19 17.96
N GLY A 106 -12.47 23.63 18.56
CA GLY A 106 -12.58 22.76 19.75
C GLY A 106 -12.47 23.48 21.11
N GLN A 107 -11.82 24.64 21.16
CA GLN A 107 -11.69 25.47 22.36
C GLN A 107 -11.72 26.93 21.91
N GLY A 108 -12.52 27.78 22.57
CA GLY A 108 -12.70 29.20 22.26
C GLY A 108 -11.45 30.03 22.55
N GLY A 109 -10.35 29.70 21.87
CA GLY A 109 -9.11 30.48 21.88
C GLY A 109 -9.37 31.85 21.28
N ARG A 110 -8.82 32.88 21.93
CA ARG A 110 -8.84 34.25 21.40
C ARG A 110 -7.83 34.46 20.27
N ASP A 111 -6.91 33.52 20.10
CA ASP A 111 -5.83 33.63 19.13
C ASP A 111 -6.34 33.34 17.71
N PRO A 112 -5.82 34.05 16.70
CA PRO A 112 -6.19 33.81 15.31
C PRO A 112 -5.89 32.36 14.89
N CYS A 113 -6.93 31.67 14.42
CA CYS A 113 -6.85 30.25 14.07
C CYS A 113 -6.81 30.06 12.54
N ASN A 114 -6.00 29.13 12.03
CA ASN A 114 -5.96 28.79 10.60
C ASN A 114 -6.82 27.56 10.31
N GLY A 115 -8.11 27.63 10.67
CA GLY A 115 -9.01 26.49 10.71
C GLY A 115 -9.46 25.98 9.32
N PRO A 116 -9.86 24.70 9.21
CA PRO A 116 -10.19 24.07 7.94
C PRO A 116 -11.38 24.76 7.25
N LEU A 117 -11.26 25.06 5.97
CA LEU A 117 -12.31 25.78 5.25
C LEU A 117 -13.58 24.92 5.12
N PRO A 118 -14.77 25.48 5.44
CA PRO A 118 -15.98 24.70 5.67
C PRO A 118 -16.68 24.23 4.38
N SER A 119 -16.29 24.75 3.22
CA SER A 119 -16.99 24.47 1.96
C SER A 119 -16.03 24.52 0.78
N PRO A 120 -16.45 24.10 -0.43
CA PRO A 120 -15.64 24.23 -1.64
C PRO A 120 -15.31 25.68 -2.08
N GLY A 121 -15.90 26.70 -1.45
CA GLY A 121 -15.76 28.09 -1.86
C GLY A 121 -16.73 28.49 -2.98
N PRO A 122 -16.38 29.44 -3.86
CA PRO A 122 -15.03 30.00 -4.07
C PRO A 122 -14.56 30.96 -2.98
N TYR A 123 -13.28 30.91 -2.65
CA TYR A 123 -12.60 31.84 -1.74
C TYR A 123 -11.74 32.84 -2.50
N ARG A 124 -11.52 34.02 -1.93
CA ARG A 124 -10.49 34.97 -2.36
C ARG A 124 -9.66 35.35 -1.15
N VAL A 125 -8.40 35.68 -1.38
CA VAL A 125 -7.48 36.08 -0.34
C VAL A 125 -6.74 37.36 -0.69
N LYS A 126 -6.34 38.11 0.32
CA LYS A 126 -5.38 39.21 0.23
C LYS A 126 -4.53 39.24 1.49
N PHE A 127 -3.36 39.84 1.40
CA PHE A 127 -2.57 40.12 2.60
C PHE A 127 -2.83 41.54 3.09
N LEU A 128 -2.85 41.71 4.41
CA LEU A 128 -2.97 42.99 5.09
C LEU A 128 -1.82 43.16 6.07
N ALA A 129 -1.02 44.19 5.87
CA ALA A 129 -0.01 44.62 6.82
C ALA A 129 -0.63 45.66 7.78
N MET A 130 -0.47 45.42 9.08
CA MET A 130 -0.93 46.27 10.17
C MET A 130 0.24 46.67 11.07
N GLY A 131 0.34 47.97 11.34
CA GLY A 131 1.22 48.49 12.40
C GLY A 131 0.44 48.80 13.66
N CYS A 132 1.10 49.46 14.62
CA CYS A 132 0.48 49.83 15.90
C CYS A 132 -0.74 50.76 15.76
N HIS A 133 -0.85 51.50 14.66
CA HIS A 133 -1.95 52.44 14.38
C HIS A 133 -2.96 51.90 13.35
N GLY A 134 -2.94 50.58 13.09
CA GLY A 134 -3.88 49.92 12.18
C GLY A 134 -3.28 49.59 10.80
N PRO A 135 -4.13 49.42 9.77
CA PRO A 135 -3.70 49.05 8.42
C PRO A 135 -2.70 50.01 7.79
N LYS A 136 -1.58 49.49 7.29
CA LYS A 136 -0.56 50.27 6.55
C LYS A 136 -0.56 49.96 5.06
N ALA A 137 -0.61 48.68 4.70
CA ALA A 137 -0.59 48.25 3.31
C ALA A 137 -1.42 46.98 3.10
N GLU A 138 -1.94 46.80 1.89
CA GLU A 138 -2.68 45.61 1.51
C GLU A 138 -2.37 45.21 0.08
N THR A 139 -2.49 43.92 -0.24
CA THR A 139 -2.34 43.43 -1.61
C THR A 139 -3.67 43.48 -2.35
N ARG A 140 -3.64 43.27 -3.66
CA ARG A 140 -4.86 42.95 -4.41
C ARG A 140 -5.45 41.63 -3.93
N TRP A 141 -6.74 41.45 -4.17
CA TRP A 141 -7.41 40.16 -4.02
C TRP A 141 -6.91 39.16 -5.06
N SER A 142 -6.76 37.90 -4.66
CA SER A 142 -6.48 36.78 -5.54
C SER A 142 -7.60 36.54 -6.57
N ASP A 143 -7.31 35.72 -7.57
CA ASP A 143 -8.36 35.05 -8.32
C ASP A 143 -9.17 34.11 -7.40
N PRO A 144 -10.42 33.76 -7.78
CA PRO A 144 -11.22 32.79 -7.03
C PRO A 144 -10.53 31.43 -6.90
N ILE A 145 -10.42 30.93 -5.67
CA ILE A 145 -9.84 29.64 -5.32
C ILE A 145 -10.97 28.67 -4.99
N LEU A 146 -11.10 27.62 -5.79
CA LEU A 146 -12.07 26.54 -5.59
C LEU A 146 -11.39 25.35 -4.93
N LEU A 147 -11.95 24.88 -3.82
CA LEU A 147 -11.49 23.66 -3.17
C LEU A 147 -12.09 22.42 -3.82
N ARG A 148 -11.47 21.27 -3.55
CA ARG A 148 -12.01 19.99 -4.04
C ARG A 148 -13.31 19.68 -3.30
N ARG A 149 -14.27 19.06 -3.97
CA ARG A 149 -15.42 18.48 -3.25
C ARG A 149 -14.97 17.18 -2.60
N ALA A 150 -15.14 17.09 -1.29
CA ALA A 150 -15.11 15.78 -0.65
C ALA A 150 -16.32 14.98 -1.13
N THR A 151 -16.10 13.73 -1.52
CA THR A 151 -17.20 12.79 -1.74
C THR A 151 -17.92 12.60 -0.41
N SER A 152 -19.24 12.76 -0.39
CA SER A 152 -20.02 12.50 0.83
C SER A 152 -19.79 11.06 1.29
N LEU A 153 -19.62 10.85 2.59
CA LEU A 153 -19.57 9.51 3.19
C LEU A 153 -20.80 8.67 2.83
N THR A 154 -21.95 9.30 2.62
CA THR A 154 -23.18 8.62 2.16
C THR A 154 -23.17 8.22 0.68
N ALA A 155 -22.29 8.82 -0.12
CA ALA A 155 -22.06 8.45 -1.51
C ALA A 155 -20.92 7.43 -1.67
N ILE A 156 -20.18 7.17 -0.59
CA ILE A 156 -19.20 6.08 -0.55
C ILE A 156 -20.00 4.81 -0.30
N ASP A 157 -20.13 3.97 -1.31
CA ASP A 157 -20.60 2.61 -1.14
C ASP A 157 -19.58 1.86 -0.26
N PRO A 158 -19.92 1.54 1.01
CA PRO A 158 -19.01 0.84 1.91
C PRO A 158 -18.98 -0.66 1.61
N THR A 159 -19.80 -1.15 0.67
CA THR A 159 -19.69 -2.54 0.27
C THR A 159 -18.28 -2.76 -0.27
N PRO A 160 -17.60 -3.84 0.16
CA PRO A 160 -16.29 -4.17 -0.36
C PRO A 160 -16.46 -4.37 -1.85
N LYS A 161 -16.11 -3.34 -2.63
CA LYS A 161 -16.20 -3.32 -4.07
C LYS A 161 -15.22 -4.38 -4.55
N ARG A 162 -15.72 -5.61 -4.66
CA ARG A 162 -15.15 -6.79 -5.30
C ARG A 162 -13.65 -6.92 -5.00
N ARG A 163 -13.26 -7.74 -4.00
CA ARG A 163 -11.86 -8.13 -3.71
C ARG A 163 -11.05 -8.04 -5.00
N GLY A 164 -10.17 -7.02 -5.08
CA GLY A 164 -9.49 -6.68 -6.31
C GLY A 164 -8.88 -7.94 -6.90
N SER A 165 -9.03 -8.13 -8.21
CA SER A 165 -8.46 -9.30 -8.88
C SER A 165 -6.99 -9.48 -8.52
N ASP A 166 -6.29 -8.39 -8.20
CA ASP A 166 -4.93 -8.37 -7.70
C ASP A 166 -4.70 -9.21 -6.44
N VAL A 167 -5.57 -9.13 -5.42
CA VAL A 167 -5.44 -9.98 -4.21
C VAL A 167 -5.62 -11.45 -4.55
N VAL A 168 -6.55 -11.76 -5.47
CA VAL A 168 -6.77 -13.14 -5.95
C VAL A 168 -5.55 -13.63 -6.73
N ILE A 169 -5.00 -12.80 -7.62
CA ILE A 169 -3.81 -13.09 -8.42
C ILE A 169 -2.59 -13.34 -7.51
N ILE A 170 -2.33 -12.44 -6.57
CA ILE A 170 -1.23 -12.59 -5.58
C ILE A 170 -1.41 -13.88 -4.78
N THR A 171 -2.62 -14.17 -4.32
CA THR A 171 -2.90 -15.40 -3.57
C THR A 171 -2.64 -16.64 -4.42
N CYS A 172 -3.11 -16.66 -5.67
CA CYS A 172 -2.87 -17.77 -6.60
C CYS A 172 -1.38 -17.97 -6.92
N ILE A 173 -0.61 -16.89 -7.10
CA ILE A 173 0.83 -16.96 -7.34
C ILE A 173 1.55 -17.51 -6.11
N LEU A 174 1.23 -17.02 -4.92
CA LEU A 174 1.87 -17.48 -3.69
C LEU A 174 1.54 -18.94 -3.37
N THR A 175 0.29 -19.37 -3.58
CA THR A 175 -0.10 -20.78 -3.35
C THR A 175 0.54 -21.71 -4.35
N SER A 176 0.63 -21.33 -5.63
CA SER A 176 1.28 -22.14 -6.65
C SER A 176 2.80 -22.24 -6.46
N LEU A 177 3.48 -21.12 -6.15
CA LEU A 177 4.89 -21.13 -5.80
C LEU A 177 5.17 -21.94 -4.52
N GLY A 178 4.34 -21.79 -3.49
CA GLY A 178 4.45 -22.55 -2.25
C GLY A 178 4.28 -24.05 -2.46
N ALA A 179 3.28 -24.46 -3.27
CA ALA A 179 3.08 -25.86 -3.62
C ALA A 179 4.26 -26.44 -4.43
N ALA A 180 4.76 -25.71 -5.42
CA ALA A 180 5.91 -26.13 -6.21
C ALA A 180 7.17 -26.29 -5.34
N LEU A 181 7.42 -25.36 -4.41
CA LEU A 181 8.52 -25.45 -3.46
C LEU A 181 8.36 -26.67 -2.53
N ALA A 182 7.16 -26.91 -2.01
CA ALA A 182 6.90 -28.06 -1.15
C ALA A 182 7.16 -29.39 -1.87
N VAL A 183 6.70 -29.53 -3.13
CA VAL A 183 6.95 -30.72 -3.95
C VAL A 183 8.45 -30.90 -4.22
N ALA A 184 9.17 -29.82 -4.53
CA ALA A 184 10.62 -29.87 -4.75
C ALA A 184 11.38 -30.30 -3.48
N VAL A 185 11.01 -29.77 -2.31
CA VAL A 185 11.61 -30.14 -1.03
C VAL A 185 11.30 -31.60 -0.68
N LEU A 186 10.06 -32.05 -0.83
CA LEU A 186 9.68 -33.45 -0.60
C LEU A 186 10.39 -34.40 -1.56
N GLY A 187 10.54 -34.00 -2.83
CA GLY A 187 11.32 -34.74 -3.82
C GLY A 187 12.79 -34.84 -3.43
N ALA A 188 13.42 -33.72 -3.05
CA ALA A 188 14.81 -33.70 -2.61
C ALA A 188 15.02 -34.58 -1.37
N VAL A 189 14.17 -34.46 -0.33
CA VAL A 189 14.22 -35.31 0.86
C VAL A 189 14.00 -36.78 0.50
N GLY A 190 13.03 -37.07 -0.36
CA GLY A 190 12.77 -38.42 -0.86
C GLY A 190 13.98 -39.03 -1.57
N THR A 191 14.67 -38.27 -2.43
CA THR A 191 15.90 -38.74 -3.11
C THR A 191 17.05 -38.97 -2.15
N VAL A 192 17.19 -38.16 -1.09
CA VAL A 192 18.22 -38.34 -0.06
C VAL A 192 17.91 -39.56 0.82
N VAL A 193 16.66 -39.75 1.22
CA VAL A 193 16.23 -40.90 2.03
C VAL A 193 16.34 -42.19 1.21
N TRP A 194 15.86 -42.20 -0.03
CA TRP A 194 15.98 -43.33 -0.95
C TRP A 194 17.44 -43.65 -1.28
N GLY A 195 18.25 -42.61 -1.57
CA GLY A 195 19.68 -42.77 -1.78
C GLY A 195 20.40 -43.31 -0.56
N SER A 196 19.98 -42.96 0.66
CA SER A 196 20.55 -43.48 1.90
C SER A 196 20.17 -44.95 2.14
N LEU A 197 18.92 -45.32 1.84
CA LEU A 197 18.44 -46.72 1.92
C LEU A 197 19.12 -47.61 0.87
N CYS A 198 19.22 -47.17 -0.38
CA CYS A 198 19.93 -47.93 -1.41
C CYS A 198 21.45 -48.00 -1.18
N ARG A 199 22.04 -47.00 -0.51
CA ARG A 199 23.46 -47.04 -0.11
C ARG A 199 23.71 -47.97 1.07
N GLN A 200 22.70 -48.22 1.92
CA GLN A 200 22.74 -49.26 2.95
C GLN A 200 22.62 -50.68 2.35
N ASP A 201 21.87 -50.87 1.27
CA ASP A 201 21.76 -52.19 0.62
C ASP A 201 23.00 -52.61 -0.21
N LEU A 202 23.84 -51.66 -0.64
CA LEU A 202 25.17 -52.01 -1.20
C LEU A 202 26.22 -52.37 -0.13
N GLY A 203 25.89 -52.24 1.16
CA GLY A 203 26.75 -52.62 2.29
C GLY A 203 26.54 -54.05 2.80
N THR A 204 25.60 -54.82 2.24
CA THR A 204 25.30 -56.17 2.72
C THR A 204 24.98 -57.13 1.59
N SER A 205 25.94 -57.36 0.68
CA SER A 205 26.12 -58.63 -0.04
C SER A 205 27.35 -58.62 -0.97
N ALA A 206 28.53 -58.25 -0.45
CA ALA A 206 29.77 -58.77 -1.01
C ALA A 206 30.06 -60.13 -0.34
N PHE A 207 29.25 -61.14 -0.64
CA PHE A 207 29.65 -62.51 -0.37
C PHE A 207 30.85 -62.81 -1.26
N ALA A 208 32.05 -62.69 -0.68
CA ALA A 208 33.25 -63.25 -1.24
C ALA A 208 32.98 -64.73 -1.53
N HIS A 209 32.88 -65.08 -2.81
CA HIS A 209 32.65 -66.44 -3.26
C HIS A 209 33.87 -67.28 -2.92
N ARG A 210 33.89 -67.84 -1.70
CA ARG A 210 34.91 -68.81 -1.26
C ARG A 210 34.66 -70.07 -2.06
N SER A 211 35.49 -70.30 -3.09
CA SER A 211 35.41 -71.47 -3.96
C SER A 211 35.63 -72.75 -3.14
N TYR A 212 34.56 -73.41 -2.74
CA TYR A 212 34.61 -74.80 -2.31
C TYR A 212 34.62 -75.69 -3.55
N ARG A 213 35.76 -76.33 -3.79
CA ARG A 213 35.99 -77.27 -4.90
C ARG A 213 35.52 -78.65 -4.46
N THR A 214 34.31 -79.05 -4.84
CA THR A 214 33.84 -80.43 -4.68
C THR A 214 34.37 -81.29 -5.83
N HIS A 215 35.16 -82.32 -5.52
CA HIS A 215 35.60 -83.32 -6.50
C HIS A 215 34.38 -84.14 -6.95
N HIS A 216 33.84 -83.86 -8.13
CA HIS A 216 32.80 -84.69 -8.74
C HIS A 216 33.43 -85.92 -9.40
N ILE A 217 33.01 -87.11 -8.95
CA ILE A 217 33.17 -88.38 -9.65
C ILE A 217 32.16 -88.37 -10.81
N PRO A 218 32.57 -88.54 -12.08
CA PRO A 218 31.63 -88.53 -13.20
C PRO A 218 30.79 -89.81 -13.22
N PRO A 219 29.45 -89.75 -13.30
CA PRO A 219 28.66 -90.90 -13.70
C PRO A 219 28.82 -91.14 -15.20
N ALA A 220 28.92 -92.42 -15.56
CA ALA A 220 29.14 -92.92 -16.92
C ALA A 220 28.01 -92.51 -17.88
N LEU A 221 28.40 -92.29 -19.14
CA LEU A 221 27.55 -91.86 -20.25
C LEU A 221 26.79 -93.05 -20.86
N PRO A 222 25.47 -92.96 -21.06
CA PRO A 222 24.76 -93.85 -21.98
C PRO A 222 24.32 -93.10 -23.25
N GLN A 223 24.84 -93.54 -24.40
CA GLN A 223 24.24 -93.39 -25.74
C GLN A 223 23.67 -94.76 -26.15
N PRO A 224 22.83 -94.89 -27.21
CA PRO A 224 21.74 -94.04 -27.70
C PRO A 224 20.40 -94.82 -27.80
N LEU A 225 19.28 -94.11 -28.01
CA LEU A 225 17.93 -94.69 -28.19
C LEU A 225 17.86 -95.62 -29.44
N PRO A 226 17.12 -96.75 -29.39
CA PRO A 226 16.83 -97.56 -30.57
C PRO A 226 15.81 -96.88 -31.51
N PRO A 227 15.94 -97.05 -32.84
CA PRO A 227 14.98 -96.54 -33.81
C PRO A 227 13.81 -97.52 -33.97
N GLY A 228 12.59 -97.03 -33.78
CA GLY A 228 11.40 -97.81 -34.16
C GLY A 228 10.15 -97.44 -33.38
N CYS A 229 9.35 -96.55 -33.97
CA CYS A 229 7.90 -96.71 -34.19
C CYS A 229 7.15 -95.38 -34.04
N ARG A 230 6.46 -95.05 -35.14
CA ARG A 230 5.68 -93.84 -35.37
C ARG A 230 4.34 -93.85 -34.61
N CYS A 231 3.82 -92.63 -34.48
CA CYS A 231 2.58 -92.19 -33.84
C CYS A 231 1.27 -92.81 -34.36
N SER A 232 0.23 -92.89 -33.51
CA SER A 232 -1.13 -92.28 -33.65
C SER A 232 -2.14 -92.90 -32.63
N PRO A 233 -3.38 -92.39 -32.44
CA PRO A 233 -3.75 -91.21 -31.66
C PRO A 233 -4.87 -91.57 -30.62
N PRO A 234 -5.76 -90.68 -30.11
CA PRO A 234 -6.20 -90.70 -28.72
C PRO A 234 -7.48 -91.52 -28.45
N GLY A 235 -7.63 -91.94 -27.20
CA GLY A 235 -8.91 -92.41 -26.66
C GLY A 235 -8.89 -93.87 -26.24
N LEU A 236 -8.67 -94.11 -24.95
CA LEU A 236 -9.41 -95.09 -24.16
C LEU A 236 -9.08 -94.79 -22.69
N GLY A 237 -10.10 -94.40 -21.93
CA GLY A 237 -9.97 -94.18 -20.50
C GLY A 237 -9.92 -95.48 -19.70
N CYS A 238 -10.06 -95.26 -18.39
CA CYS A 238 -10.30 -96.23 -17.32
C CYS A 238 -9.02 -96.89 -16.75
N PHE A 239 -8.80 -97.04 -15.44
CA PHE A 239 -9.69 -97.05 -14.27
C PHE A 239 -8.97 -96.50 -13.03
N ALA A 240 -9.72 -95.92 -12.10
CA ALA A 240 -9.29 -95.71 -10.72
C ALA A 240 -9.79 -96.85 -9.82
N PRO A 241 -9.00 -97.32 -8.85
CA PRO A 241 -9.51 -97.91 -7.62
C PRO A 241 -9.50 -96.91 -6.46
N ARG A 242 -10.58 -96.94 -5.68
CA ARG A 242 -10.92 -96.11 -4.51
C ARG A 242 -9.99 -96.29 -3.29
N PRO A 243 -9.99 -95.34 -2.33
CA PRO A 243 -9.11 -95.33 -1.15
C PRO A 243 -9.73 -96.05 0.06
N PRO A 244 -8.92 -96.61 0.98
CA PRO A 244 -9.27 -96.77 2.40
C PRO A 244 -8.79 -95.52 3.16
N GLY A 245 -9.53 -94.84 4.05
CA GLY A 245 -10.28 -95.31 5.22
C GLY A 245 -9.51 -94.86 6.49
N PRO A 246 -10.06 -94.03 7.40
CA PRO A 246 -9.31 -93.38 8.48
C PRO A 246 -9.14 -94.28 9.72
N CYS A 247 -8.05 -94.08 10.48
CA CYS A 247 -7.84 -94.72 11.79
C CYS A 247 -7.83 -93.67 12.93
N PRO A 248 -8.44 -93.95 14.10
CA PRO A 248 -8.53 -93.03 15.24
C PRO A 248 -7.46 -93.27 16.33
N GLY A 249 -7.05 -92.18 16.98
CA GLY A 249 -6.98 -92.01 18.44
C GLY A 249 -5.90 -92.70 19.29
N LYS A 250 -5.06 -91.89 19.96
CA LYS A 250 -5.11 -91.70 21.43
C LYS A 250 -4.43 -90.40 21.83
#